data_AF-M7CPV8-F1
#
_entry.id   AF-M7CPV8-F1
#
_cell.length_a   1.000
_cell.length_b   1.000
_cell.length_c   1.000
_cell.angle_alpha   90.00
_cell.angle_beta   90.00
_cell.angle_gamma   90.00
#
_symmetry.space_group_name_H-M   'P 1'
#
loop_
_entity.id
_entity.type
_entity.pdbx_description
1 polymer ?
#
loop_
_entity_poly.entity_id
_entity_poly.type
_entity_poly.pdbx_seq_one_letter_code
_entity_poly.pdbx_strand_id
1 'polypeptide(L)'
;MPTATEIPVDLFDAQKILATSVPEDSGKARQDIRKAAEQRVTDAVLSVELQLTKLVLAGARHIVVGNAPDIALAPATDQLTGYLSASADDHQEAKRASKFYKYSSRLAAQFNEELAAAIARVETAADLDIAEWDLADFLSNQIEDADVLGYTNTEDACTDSGALPDCEGFVFFDGVHPTTVVHQRAGQNILQLLAQ
;
A
#
# COMPACT_ATOMS: atom_id res chain seq x y z
N MET A 1 24.73 18.57 -2.71
CA MET A 1 24.28 18.14 -1.36
C MET A 1 23.21 19.14 -0.94
N PRO A 2 21.98 18.67 -0.71
CA PRO A 2 21.66 17.93 0.50
C PRO A 2 21.84 16.43 0.36
N THR A 3 22.01 15.83 1.53
CA THR A 3 22.25 14.44 1.88
C THR A 3 20.93 13.76 2.20
N ALA A 4 20.70 12.59 1.64
CA ALA A 4 20.03 11.46 2.29
C ALA A 4 20.16 10.29 1.32
N THR A 5 20.68 9.17 1.78
CA THR A 5 20.35 7.88 1.17
C THR A 5 18.85 7.75 1.36
N GLU A 6 18.04 8.14 0.36
CA GLU A 6 16.60 7.96 0.35
C GLU A 6 16.35 6.46 0.45
N ILE A 7 16.14 5.98 1.67
CA ILE A 7 15.32 4.79 1.86
C ILE A 7 13.97 5.17 1.22
N PRO A 8 13.49 4.42 0.22
CA PRO A 8 12.19 4.69 -0.39
C PRO A 8 11.15 4.86 0.71
N VAL A 9 10.62 6.07 0.86
CA VAL A 9 9.64 6.38 1.89
C VAL A 9 8.30 5.82 1.40
N ASP A 10 7.94 4.63 1.86
CA ASP A 10 6.70 3.96 1.44
C ASP A 10 5.90 3.38 2.62
N LEU A 11 4.73 2.84 2.31
CA LEU A 11 3.80 2.22 3.26
C LEU A 11 4.37 0.96 3.93
N PHE A 12 5.21 0.18 3.24
CA PHE A 12 5.84 -1.00 3.83
C PHE A 12 6.93 -0.61 4.83
N ASP A 13 7.59 0.53 4.64
CA ASP A 13 8.49 1.10 5.65
C ASP A 13 7.75 1.56 6.91
N ALA A 14 6.58 2.21 6.75
CA ALA A 14 5.71 2.53 7.89
C ALA A 14 5.26 1.25 8.62
N GLN A 15 4.90 0.21 7.87
CA GLN A 15 4.53 -1.10 8.42
C GLN A 15 5.70 -1.77 9.17
N LYS A 16 6.93 -1.73 8.64
CA LYS A 16 8.12 -2.26 9.34
C LYS A 16 8.38 -1.53 10.65
N ILE A 17 8.24 -0.20 10.68
CA ILE A 17 8.33 0.58 11.93
C ILE A 17 7.26 0.08 12.91
N LEU A 18 6.01 -0.01 12.46
CA LEU A 18 4.88 -0.46 13.28
C LEU A 18 5.11 -1.88 13.84
N ALA A 19 5.72 -2.79 13.08
CA ALA A 19 6.00 -4.17 13.50
C ALA A 19 6.87 -4.23 14.77
N THR A 20 7.79 -3.27 14.96
CA THR A 20 8.62 -3.18 16.17
C THR A 20 7.82 -2.91 17.44
N SER A 21 6.56 -2.47 17.33
CA SER A 21 5.67 -2.28 18.48
C SER A 21 5.13 -3.59 19.06
N VAL A 22 5.27 -4.72 18.35
CA VAL A 22 4.79 -6.02 18.79
C VAL A 22 5.61 -6.55 19.97
N PRO A 23 6.94 -6.69 19.93
CA PRO A 23 7.72 -7.15 21.08
C PRO A 23 7.94 -6.08 22.17
N GLU A 24 7.42 -4.86 22.00
CA GLU A 24 7.68 -3.78 22.95
C GLU A 24 6.70 -3.80 24.14
N ASP A 25 7.24 -3.91 25.35
CA ASP A 25 6.48 -3.94 26.59
C ASP A 25 5.93 -2.56 26.99
N SER A 26 6.77 -1.54 26.85
CA SER A 26 6.46 -0.17 27.26
C SER A 26 5.31 0.39 26.42
N GLY A 27 4.18 0.68 27.07
CA GLY A 27 3.03 1.30 26.42
C GLY A 27 3.37 2.64 25.77
N LYS A 28 4.28 3.42 26.39
CA LYS A 28 4.77 4.69 25.86
C LYS A 28 5.62 4.48 24.61
N ALA A 29 6.56 3.53 24.64
CA ALA A 29 7.41 3.23 23.48
C ALA A 29 6.55 2.71 22.30
N ARG A 30 5.57 1.84 22.56
CA ARG A 30 4.59 1.44 21.53
C ARG A 30 3.81 2.60 20.94
N GLN A 31 3.44 3.60 21.74
CA GLN A 31 2.77 4.79 21.23
C GLN A 31 3.71 5.61 20.35
N ASP A 32 4.97 5.76 20.75
CA ASP A 32 5.97 6.49 19.97
C ASP A 32 6.27 5.78 18.64
N ILE A 33 6.33 4.45 18.63
CA ILE A 33 6.49 3.64 17.41
C ILE A 33 5.31 3.85 16.45
N ARG A 34 4.06 3.85 16.95
CA ARG A 34 2.87 4.12 16.11
C ARG A 34 2.92 5.52 15.50
N LYS A 35 3.28 6.53 16.29
CA LYS A 35 3.45 7.90 15.78
C LYS A 35 4.56 7.98 14.74
N ALA A 36 5.65 7.23 14.91
CA ALA A 36 6.73 7.19 13.93
C ALA A 36 6.28 6.52 12.61
N ALA A 37 5.44 5.47 12.68
CA ALA A 37 4.84 4.86 11.50
C ALA A 37 3.85 5.81 10.81
N GLU A 38 2.99 6.49 11.56
CA GLU A 38 2.06 7.51 11.05
C GLU A 38 2.83 8.68 10.39
N GLN A 39 3.93 9.15 11.00
CA GLN A 39 4.78 10.18 10.40
C GLN A 39 5.45 9.68 9.11
N ARG A 40 5.85 8.41 9.05
CA ARG A 40 6.42 7.81 7.84
C ARG A 40 5.41 7.81 6.68
N VAL A 41 4.12 7.63 6.96
CA VAL A 41 3.05 7.77 5.96
C VAL A 41 2.96 9.21 5.46
N THR A 42 2.97 10.19 6.37
CA THR A 42 2.95 11.60 5.99
C THR A 42 4.16 12.00 5.14
N ASP A 43 5.36 11.53 5.49
CA ASP A 43 6.56 11.78 4.71
C ASP A 43 6.45 11.21 3.28
N ALA A 44 5.80 10.04 3.12
CA ALA A 44 5.56 9.43 1.81
C ALA A 44 4.61 10.28 0.95
N VAL A 45 3.50 10.77 1.54
CA VAL A 45 2.55 11.64 0.84
C VAL A 45 3.20 12.97 0.43
N LEU A 46 4.02 13.56 1.32
CA LEU A 46 4.78 14.77 0.99
C LEU A 46 5.73 14.55 -0.20
N SER A 47 6.35 13.38 -0.30
CA SER A 47 7.16 13.02 -1.47
C SER A 47 6.34 13.00 -2.76
N VAL A 48 5.13 12.44 -2.73
CA VAL A 48 4.21 12.43 -3.88
C VAL A 48 3.77 13.85 -4.25
N GLU A 49 3.36 14.67 -3.29
CA GLU A 49 2.99 16.07 -3.52
C GLU A 49 4.12 16.88 -4.19
N LEU A 50 5.36 16.68 -3.73
CA LEU A 50 6.54 17.30 -4.32
C LEU A 50 6.78 16.82 -5.76
N GLN A 51 6.54 15.55 -6.06
CA GLN A 51 6.66 15.01 -7.42
C GLN A 51 5.57 15.57 -8.35
N LEU A 52 4.32 15.62 -7.89
CA LEU A 52 3.21 16.24 -8.63
C LEU A 52 3.51 17.71 -8.94
N THR A 53 3.94 18.46 -7.94
CA THR A 53 4.32 19.87 -8.10
C THR A 53 5.44 20.03 -9.13
N LYS A 54 6.47 19.16 -9.12
CA LYS A 54 7.55 19.19 -10.12
C LYS A 54 7.02 18.95 -11.53
N LEU A 55 6.13 17.98 -11.73
CA LEU A 55 5.52 17.69 -13.03
C LEU A 55 4.71 18.89 -13.54
N VAL A 56 3.88 19.47 -12.68
CA VAL A 56 3.08 20.66 -13.00
C VAL A 56 3.96 21.84 -13.39
N LEU A 57 5.01 22.13 -12.62
CA LEU A 57 5.97 23.21 -12.91
C LEU A 57 6.75 22.96 -14.21
N ALA A 58 6.94 21.70 -14.60
CA ALA A 58 7.51 21.31 -15.89
C ALA A 58 6.51 21.40 -17.06
N GLY A 59 5.25 21.77 -16.79
CA GLY A 59 4.21 21.95 -17.80
C GLY A 59 3.31 20.74 -18.02
N ALA A 60 3.35 19.72 -17.17
CA ALA A 60 2.39 18.62 -17.22
C ALA A 60 0.97 19.13 -16.95
N ARG A 61 0.00 18.66 -17.74
CA ARG A 61 -1.43 19.05 -17.65
C ARG A 61 -2.39 17.87 -17.55
N HIS A 62 -1.89 16.66 -17.80
CA HIS A 62 -2.68 15.44 -17.77
C HIS A 62 -1.93 14.46 -16.87
N ILE A 63 -2.45 14.28 -15.66
CA ILE A 63 -1.83 13.47 -14.62
C ILE A 63 -2.91 12.54 -14.08
N VAL A 64 -2.56 11.25 -13.99
CA VAL A 64 -3.34 10.26 -13.24
C VAL A 64 -2.58 9.95 -11.97
N VAL A 65 -3.26 9.96 -10.83
CA VAL A 65 -2.69 9.58 -9.54
C VAL A 65 -3.50 8.42 -8.97
N GLY A 66 -2.84 7.29 -8.78
CA GLY A 66 -3.42 6.17 -8.03
C GLY A 66 -3.27 6.41 -6.54
N ASN A 67 -4.34 6.16 -5.77
CA ASN A 67 -4.19 5.98 -4.33
C ASN A 67 -3.40 4.68 -4.02
N ALA A 68 -3.11 4.40 -2.75
CA ALA A 68 -2.44 3.17 -2.37
C ALA A 68 -3.44 2.03 -2.12
N PRO A 69 -3.13 0.78 -2.52
CA PRO A 69 -3.91 -0.37 -2.13
C PRO A 69 -3.79 -0.63 -0.63
N ASP A 70 -4.74 -1.37 -0.06
CA ASP A 70 -4.56 -1.88 1.31
C ASP A 70 -3.43 -2.90 1.34
N ILE A 71 -2.26 -2.46 1.81
CA ILE A 71 -1.07 -3.31 1.94
C ILE A 71 -1.29 -4.49 2.89
N ALA A 72 -2.31 -4.45 3.75
CA ALA A 72 -2.67 -5.59 4.60
C ALA A 72 -3.18 -6.80 3.82
N LEU A 73 -3.63 -6.60 2.57
CA LEU A 73 -4.09 -7.66 1.67
C LEU A 73 -2.95 -8.32 0.87
N ALA A 74 -1.72 -7.80 0.96
CA ALA A 74 -0.58 -8.34 0.24
C ALA A 74 0.03 -9.54 0.98
N PRO A 75 0.50 -10.59 0.26
CA PRO A 75 1.09 -11.78 0.89
C PRO A 75 2.29 -11.46 1.81
N ALA A 76 3.04 -10.40 1.53
CA ALA A 76 4.14 -9.95 2.39
C ALA A 76 3.66 -9.58 3.81
N THR A 77 2.44 -9.06 3.95
CA THR A 77 1.86 -8.76 5.27
C THR A 77 1.47 -10.03 6.01
N ASP A 78 1.01 -11.06 5.29
CA ASP A 78 0.77 -12.38 5.88
C ASP A 78 2.06 -13.00 6.39
N GLN A 79 3.13 -12.97 5.58
CA GLN A 79 4.45 -13.45 5.97
C GLN A 79 4.98 -12.73 7.22
N LEU A 80 4.88 -11.39 7.25
CA LEU A 80 5.30 -10.60 8.40
C LEU A 80 4.45 -10.91 9.63
N THR A 81 3.12 -11.02 9.50
CA THR A 81 2.24 -11.34 10.62
C THR A 81 2.46 -12.75 11.16
N GLY A 82 2.73 -13.72 10.27
CA GLY A 82 3.12 -15.07 10.62
C GLY A 82 4.42 -15.09 11.42
N TYR A 83 5.44 -14.35 10.97
CA TYR A 83 6.70 -14.19 11.71
C TYR A 83 6.49 -13.56 13.10
N LEU A 84 5.72 -12.47 13.18
CA LEU A 84 5.41 -11.79 14.43
C LEU A 84 4.66 -12.70 15.42
N SER A 85 3.76 -13.54 14.90
CA SER A 85 3.01 -14.50 15.71
C SER A 85 3.88 -15.65 16.19
N ALA A 86 4.77 -16.16 15.34
CA ALA A 86 5.70 -17.24 15.68
C ALA A 86 6.80 -16.81 16.65
N SER A 87 7.15 -15.52 16.65
CA SER A 87 8.19 -14.92 17.50
C SER A 87 7.64 -14.35 18.82
N ALA A 88 6.33 -14.47 19.07
CA ALA A 88 5.70 -13.93 20.26
C ALA A 88 6.11 -14.72 21.51
N ASP A 89 6.70 -14.03 22.49
CA ASP A 89 7.14 -14.63 23.76
C ASP A 89 5.99 -14.80 24.76
N ASP A 90 4.94 -13.98 24.64
CA ASP A 90 3.78 -14.03 25.53
C ASP A 90 2.42 -13.81 24.84
N HIS A 91 1.35 -13.99 25.61
CA HIS A 91 -0.01 -13.81 25.11
C HIS A 91 -0.32 -12.35 24.71
N GLN A 92 0.34 -11.37 25.30
CA GLN A 92 0.14 -9.96 24.95
C GLN A 92 0.80 -9.62 23.62
N GLU A 93 1.96 -10.19 23.31
CA GLU A 93 2.62 -10.11 22.00
C GLU A 93 1.80 -10.79 20.93
N ALA A 94 1.35 -12.03 21.17
CA ALA A 94 0.48 -12.75 20.23
C ALA A 94 -0.79 -11.96 19.91
N LYS A 95 -1.41 -11.33 20.93
CA LYS A 95 -2.58 -10.45 20.75
C LYS A 95 -2.26 -9.16 19.99
N ARG A 96 -1.02 -8.67 20.02
CA ARG A 96 -0.58 -7.52 19.23
C ARG A 96 -0.32 -7.93 17.78
N ALA A 97 0.38 -9.05 17.56
CA ALA A 97 0.59 -9.64 16.24
C ALA A 97 -0.74 -9.90 15.52
N SER A 98 -1.75 -10.46 16.21
CA SER A 98 -3.06 -10.71 15.61
C SER A 98 -3.83 -9.45 15.18
N LYS A 99 -3.41 -8.26 15.63
CA LYS A 99 -4.01 -6.96 15.25
C LYS A 99 -3.21 -6.26 14.15
N PHE A 100 -2.13 -6.87 13.67
CA PHE A 100 -1.18 -6.21 12.78
C PHE A 100 -1.80 -5.85 11.43
N TYR A 101 -2.61 -6.74 10.84
CA TYR A 101 -3.42 -6.45 9.65
C TYR A 101 -4.22 -5.15 9.80
N LYS A 102 -5.00 -5.03 10.87
CA LYS A 102 -5.82 -3.84 11.14
C LYS A 102 -4.99 -2.56 11.23
N TYR A 103 -3.80 -2.62 11.80
CA TYR A 103 -2.94 -1.45 11.86
C TYR A 103 -2.28 -1.15 10.52
N SER A 104 -1.98 -2.16 9.71
CA SER A 104 -1.47 -1.99 8.34
C SER A 104 -2.51 -1.36 7.43
N SER A 105 -3.77 -1.82 7.46
CA SER A 105 -4.89 -1.19 6.72
C SER A 105 -5.10 0.26 7.11
N ARG A 106 -4.86 0.63 8.37
CA ARG A 106 -4.96 2.02 8.83
C ARG A 106 -3.87 2.91 8.25
N LEU A 107 -2.66 2.40 8.05
CA LEU A 107 -1.60 3.16 7.41
C LEU A 107 -1.95 3.44 5.94
N ALA A 108 -2.50 2.46 5.23
CA ALA A 108 -2.97 2.65 3.85
C ALA A 108 -4.13 3.66 3.79
N ALA A 109 -5.12 3.56 4.70
CA ALA A 109 -6.22 4.51 4.78
C ALA A 109 -5.73 5.95 5.08
N GLN A 110 -4.79 6.11 6.02
CA GLN A 110 -4.16 7.39 6.31
C GLN A 110 -3.45 7.97 5.08
N PHE A 111 -2.68 7.14 4.36
CA PHE A 111 -2.00 7.56 3.13
C PHE A 111 -3.00 8.08 2.10
N ASN A 112 -4.10 7.37 1.88
CA ASN A 112 -5.11 7.75 0.88
C ASN A 112 -5.84 9.04 1.27
N GLU A 113 -6.15 9.23 2.56
CA GLU A 113 -6.75 10.48 3.06
C GLU A 113 -5.80 11.68 2.89
N GLU A 114 -4.54 11.53 3.28
CA GLU A 114 -3.55 12.59 3.17
C GLU A 114 -3.19 12.88 1.70
N LEU A 115 -3.15 11.86 0.84
CA LEU A 115 -2.89 12.01 -0.60
C LEU A 115 -4.02 12.76 -1.29
N ALA A 116 -5.29 12.45 -1.00
CA ALA A 116 -6.43 13.19 -1.55
C ALA A 116 -6.34 14.68 -1.17
N ALA A 117 -5.97 14.98 0.08
CA ALA A 117 -5.74 16.37 0.51
C ALA A 117 -4.55 17.02 -0.21
N ALA A 118 -3.50 16.26 -0.53
CA ALA A 118 -2.35 16.75 -1.29
C ALA A 118 -2.69 17.03 -2.76
N ILE A 119 -3.43 16.14 -3.40
CA ILE A 119 -3.93 16.32 -4.78
C ILE A 119 -4.76 17.60 -4.86
N ALA A 120 -5.75 17.78 -3.98
CA ALA A 120 -6.59 18.97 -3.94
C ALA A 120 -5.79 20.29 -3.77
N ARG A 121 -4.69 20.27 -3.01
CA ARG A 121 -3.78 21.43 -2.89
C ARG A 121 -3.08 21.73 -4.21
N VAL A 122 -2.56 20.70 -4.89
CA VAL A 122 -1.87 20.85 -6.18
C VAL A 122 -2.84 21.35 -7.25
N GLU A 123 -4.04 20.77 -7.35
CA GLU A 123 -5.10 21.21 -8.27
C GLU A 123 -5.43 22.70 -8.08
N THR A 124 -5.69 23.10 -6.82
CA THR A 124 -6.01 24.50 -6.49
C THR A 124 -4.86 25.44 -6.85
N ALA A 125 -3.62 25.06 -6.56
CA ALA A 125 -2.45 25.88 -6.83
C ALA A 125 -2.12 26.01 -8.32
N ALA A 126 -2.47 24.99 -9.12
CA ALA A 126 -2.10 24.86 -10.52
C ALA A 126 -3.23 25.18 -11.51
N ASP A 127 -4.48 25.29 -11.03
CA ASP A 127 -5.69 25.32 -11.86
C ASP A 127 -5.72 24.11 -12.82
N LEU A 128 -5.58 22.91 -12.25
CA LEU A 128 -5.58 21.63 -12.95
C LEU A 128 -6.62 20.68 -12.38
N ASP A 129 -7.04 19.74 -13.21
CA ASP A 129 -7.86 18.58 -12.84
C ASP A 129 -6.97 17.33 -12.91
N ILE A 130 -6.76 16.67 -11.78
CA ILE A 130 -5.95 15.47 -11.65
C ILE A 130 -6.88 14.26 -11.59
N ALA A 131 -6.73 13.33 -12.53
CA ALA A 131 -7.53 12.12 -12.54
C ALA A 131 -7.09 11.19 -11.41
N GLU A 132 -7.96 10.97 -10.42
CA GLU A 132 -7.71 10.05 -9.32
C GLU A 132 -8.15 8.63 -9.69
N TRP A 133 -7.23 7.66 -9.57
CA TRP A 133 -7.51 6.24 -9.76
C TRP A 133 -7.59 5.54 -8.41
N ASP A 134 -8.73 4.93 -8.11
CA ASP A 134 -8.94 4.17 -6.88
C ASP A 134 -8.33 2.76 -6.99
N LEU A 135 -7.01 2.69 -6.78
CA LEU A 135 -6.26 1.44 -6.75
C LEU A 135 -6.64 0.57 -5.53
N ALA A 136 -7.02 1.19 -4.41
CA ALA A 136 -7.51 0.48 -3.23
C ALA A 136 -8.78 -0.31 -3.54
N ASP A 137 -9.77 0.34 -4.12
CA ASP A 137 -11.02 -0.30 -4.50
C ASP A 137 -10.79 -1.29 -5.65
N PHE A 138 -9.94 -0.95 -6.64
CA PHE A 138 -9.55 -1.88 -7.70
C PHE A 138 -8.99 -3.20 -7.16
N LEU A 139 -8.01 -3.17 -6.27
CA LEU A 139 -7.41 -4.39 -5.71
C LEU A 139 -8.42 -5.16 -4.85
N SER A 140 -9.21 -4.46 -4.04
CA SER A 140 -10.23 -5.08 -3.19
C SER A 140 -11.24 -5.84 -4.04
N ASN A 141 -11.71 -5.24 -5.15
CA ASN A 141 -12.59 -5.89 -6.11
C ASN A 141 -11.93 -7.10 -6.81
N GLN A 142 -10.61 -7.10 -7.04
CA GLN A 142 -9.93 -8.29 -7.59
C GLN A 142 -10.01 -9.48 -6.64
N ILE A 143 -9.98 -9.24 -5.33
CA ILE A 143 -10.00 -10.27 -4.29
C ILE A 143 -11.44 -10.69 -3.99
N GLU A 144 -12.36 -9.73 -3.84
CA GLU A 144 -13.76 -9.98 -3.49
C GLU A 144 -14.53 -10.68 -4.62
N ASP A 145 -14.26 -10.33 -5.89
CA ASP A 145 -14.90 -10.93 -7.06
C ASP A 145 -14.09 -12.09 -7.67
N ALA A 146 -13.23 -12.73 -6.90
CA ALA A 146 -12.26 -13.72 -7.38
C ALA A 146 -12.87 -14.79 -8.29
N ASP A 147 -13.95 -15.44 -7.86
CA ASP A 147 -14.62 -16.49 -8.63
C ASP A 147 -15.16 -15.98 -9.98
N VAL A 148 -15.72 -14.77 -9.99
CA VAL A 148 -16.27 -14.13 -11.20
C VAL A 148 -15.14 -13.76 -12.17
N LEU A 149 -14.00 -13.35 -11.62
CA LEU A 149 -12.81 -12.95 -12.35
C LEU A 149 -11.90 -14.14 -12.72
N GLY A 150 -12.24 -15.35 -12.30
CA GLY A 150 -11.49 -16.58 -12.61
C GLY A 150 -10.20 -16.73 -11.80
N TYR A 151 -10.06 -16.05 -10.66
CA TYR A 151 -8.99 -16.30 -9.71
C TYR A 151 -9.33 -17.49 -8.81
N THR A 152 -8.34 -18.30 -8.51
CA THR A 152 -8.42 -19.42 -7.56
C THR A 152 -7.51 -19.23 -6.36
N ASN A 153 -6.63 -18.21 -6.38
CA ASN A 153 -5.78 -17.84 -5.25
C ASN A 153 -5.64 -16.31 -5.16
N THR A 154 -6.12 -15.75 -4.05
CA THR A 154 -6.08 -14.32 -3.74
C THR A 154 -5.14 -13.98 -2.58
N GLU A 155 -4.49 -14.96 -1.97
CA GLU A 155 -3.77 -14.81 -0.70
C GLU A 155 -2.27 -15.09 -0.84
N ASP A 156 -1.90 -16.13 -1.59
CA ASP A 156 -0.50 -16.54 -1.71
C ASP A 156 0.20 -15.92 -2.94
N ALA A 157 1.52 -15.76 -2.81
CA ALA A 157 2.40 -15.43 -3.93
C ALA A 157 2.58 -16.63 -4.88
N CYS A 158 2.39 -16.43 -6.18
CA CYS A 158 2.69 -17.46 -7.18
C CYS A 158 4.15 -17.97 -7.11
N THR A 159 5.12 -17.09 -6.83
CA THR A 159 6.53 -17.47 -6.71
C THR A 159 6.80 -18.49 -5.61
N ASP A 160 5.94 -18.54 -4.59
CA ASP A 160 6.11 -19.36 -3.40
C ASP A 160 5.23 -20.62 -3.45
N SER A 161 4.33 -20.75 -4.43
CA SER A 161 3.34 -21.84 -4.55
C SER A 161 3.75 -22.98 -5.49
N GLY A 162 4.86 -22.83 -6.21
CA GLY A 162 5.29 -23.79 -7.24
C GLY A 162 4.46 -23.71 -8.54
N ALA A 163 3.60 -22.70 -8.68
CA ALA A 163 2.77 -22.48 -9.88
C ALA A 163 3.50 -21.77 -11.04
N LEU A 164 4.80 -21.49 -10.87
CA LEU A 164 5.63 -20.93 -11.95
C LEU A 164 5.83 -21.94 -13.10
N PRO A 165 5.90 -21.46 -14.35
CA PRO A 165 5.86 -20.05 -14.77
C PRO A 165 4.44 -19.50 -15.01
N ASP A 166 3.40 -20.32 -14.90
CA ASP A 166 2.08 -20.00 -15.45
C ASP A 166 1.26 -19.05 -14.56
N CYS A 167 1.34 -19.20 -13.23
CA CYS A 167 0.60 -18.38 -12.26
C CYS A 167 -0.91 -18.24 -12.55
N GLU A 168 -1.52 -19.24 -13.21
CA GLU A 168 -2.92 -19.19 -13.60
C GLU A 168 -3.81 -19.14 -12.35
N GLY A 169 -4.77 -18.21 -12.34
CA GLY A 169 -5.70 -18.02 -11.22
C GLY A 169 -5.13 -17.26 -10.02
N PHE A 170 -3.88 -16.78 -10.04
CA PHE A 170 -3.29 -15.99 -8.95
C PHE A 170 -3.54 -14.48 -9.11
N VAL A 171 -3.90 -13.82 -8.02
CA VAL A 171 -3.89 -12.34 -7.93
C VAL A 171 -2.46 -11.85 -7.78
N PHE A 172 -1.64 -12.47 -6.92
CA PHE A 172 -0.29 -12.02 -6.60
C PHE A 172 0.78 -12.87 -7.29
N PHE A 173 1.71 -12.19 -7.97
CA PHE A 173 2.91 -12.82 -8.53
C PHE A 173 3.92 -13.14 -7.42
N ASP A 174 4.26 -12.13 -6.62
CA ASP A 174 5.14 -12.24 -5.46
C ASP A 174 4.47 -11.66 -4.21
N GLY A 175 5.24 -11.38 -3.14
CA GLY A 175 4.71 -10.86 -1.88
C GLY A 175 3.96 -9.53 -1.96
N VAL A 176 4.10 -8.73 -3.02
CA VAL A 176 3.44 -7.42 -3.14
C VAL A 176 2.94 -7.09 -4.56
N HIS A 177 3.51 -7.71 -5.59
CA HIS A 177 3.20 -7.39 -6.98
C HIS A 177 2.07 -8.28 -7.52
N PRO A 178 1.09 -7.70 -8.21
CA PRO A 178 0.06 -8.47 -8.89
C PRO A 178 0.60 -9.26 -10.09
N THR A 179 -0.15 -10.29 -10.52
CA THR A 179 0.14 -11.03 -11.74
C THR A 179 -0.12 -10.20 -12.99
N THR A 180 0.37 -10.68 -14.14
CA THR A 180 0.15 -10.03 -15.44
C THR A 180 -1.34 -9.83 -15.75
N VAL A 181 -2.22 -10.78 -15.40
CA VAL A 181 -3.66 -10.65 -15.66
C VAL A 181 -4.28 -9.53 -14.81
N VAL A 182 -3.87 -9.37 -13.55
CA VAL A 182 -4.32 -8.25 -12.71
C VAL A 182 -3.82 -6.92 -13.30
N HIS A 183 -2.56 -6.84 -13.74
CA HIS A 183 -2.04 -5.65 -14.40
C HIS A 183 -2.78 -5.29 -15.70
N GLN A 184 -3.21 -6.28 -16.50
CA GLN A 184 -4.03 -6.02 -17.69
C GLN A 184 -5.38 -5.41 -17.30
N ARG A 185 -6.02 -5.91 -16.25
CA ARG A 185 -7.29 -5.38 -15.71
C ARG A 185 -7.12 -3.98 -15.15
N ALA A 186 -6.02 -3.70 -14.45
CA ALA A 186 -5.68 -2.37 -13.96
C ALA A 186 -5.56 -1.36 -15.12
N GLY A 187 -4.84 -1.73 -16.19
CA GLY A 187 -4.74 -0.92 -17.39
C GLY A 187 -6.09 -0.63 -18.03
N GLN A 188 -6.97 -1.63 -18.12
CA GLN A 188 -8.34 -1.45 -18.63
C GLN A 188 -9.17 -0.52 -17.75
N ASN A 189 -9.05 -0.64 -16.43
CA ASN A 189 -9.77 0.20 -15.48
C ASN A 189 -9.34 1.67 -15.57
N ILE A 190 -8.04 1.94 -15.71
CA ILE A 190 -7.52 3.30 -15.96
C ILE A 190 -8.02 3.85 -17.31
N LEU A 191 -8.04 3.04 -18.37
CA LEU A 191 -8.57 3.48 -19.67
C LEU A 191 -10.07 3.83 -19.59
N GLN A 192 -10.84 3.11 -18.78
CA GLN A 192 -12.27 3.41 -18.53
C GLN A 192 -12.45 4.69 -17.71
N LEU A 193 -11.58 4.94 -16.72
CA LEU A 193 -11.56 6.20 -15.98
C LEU A 193 -11.34 7.38 -16.93
N LEU A 194 -10.37 7.27 -17.84
CA LEU A 194 -9.99 8.34 -18.76
C LEU A 194 -10.94 8.54 -19.95
N ALA A 195 -11.91 7.64 -20.14
CA ALA A 195 -12.89 7.72 -21.23
C ALA A 195 -14.19 8.44 -20.82
N GLN A 196 -14.33 8.82 -19.55
CA GLN A 196 -15.46 9.57 -19.01
C GLN A 196 -15.30 11.08 -19.24
#